data_AF-A0A855QF38-F1
#
_entry.id   AF-A0A855QF38-F1
#
_cell.length_a   1.000
_cell.length_b   1.000
_cell.length_c   1.000
_cell.angle_alpha   90.00
_cell.angle_beta   90.00
_cell.angle_gamma   90.00
#
_symmetry.space_group_name_H-M   'P 1'
#
loop_
_entity.id
_entity.type
_entity.pdbx_description
1 polymer ?
#
loop_
_entity_poly.entity_id
_entity_poly.type
_entity_poly.pdbx_seq_one_letter_code
_entity_poly.pdbx_strand_id
1 'polypeptide(L)'
;MLPQEKGLKRGLSARHIRFMALGSAIGTGLFYGSASAIQMAGPAVLLAYLIGGAAVFMVMRALGEMAVHNPVAGSFGQYASTYLGPMAGFILGWTYAFEMIIVCLADVTAFGIYMGFWFPEVARWVWVLGIVFLIGGLNLCNVKVFGEMEFWLSLLKVGAIVAMILGGFGIMLFGIHSAGDTQASGLSNLWAHGGFMPNGIGGLIASFAVVMFAFGGIEIIGITAGEAKDPQRVIPKAINAVPLRILLFYVLTLFVLMAIYPWPQIGSQGSPFVQIFSNLGIGSAATILNIVVISAAVSAINSDIFGAGRMMYGLAQQGQAPKGFAQLSRHGVPWMTVVVMGAALLGGVVLNYLIPENVFLLIASIATFATVWVWLMILFTQVAMRRSMTKEQVAELKFPVPFWPYAPAAAIVFMLFVFGVLGYFPDTQAALLVGGVWIVLLVVAYLLWVKPAAGQAARVHYDPALSHR
;
A
#
# COMPACT_ATOMS: atom_id res chain seq x y z
N MET A 1 11.99 -10.47 -40.86
CA MET A 1 11.57 -10.76 -39.48
C MET A 1 11.61 -9.46 -38.71
N LEU A 2 10.45 -8.89 -38.35
CA LEU A 2 10.40 -7.70 -37.49
C LEU A 2 10.98 -8.06 -36.11
N PRO A 3 11.83 -7.22 -35.51
CA PRO A 3 12.33 -7.47 -34.16
C PRO A 3 11.13 -7.52 -33.20
N GLN A 4 10.94 -8.66 -32.53
CA GLN A 4 10.02 -8.76 -31.40
C GLN A 4 10.42 -7.69 -30.38
N GLU A 5 9.53 -6.75 -30.07
CA GLU A 5 9.74 -5.78 -29.01
C GLU A 5 10.08 -6.53 -27.71
N LYS A 6 11.30 -6.34 -27.20
CA LYS A 6 11.74 -6.83 -25.89
C LYS A 6 11.11 -5.96 -24.78
N GLY A 7 9.78 -5.93 -24.74
CA GLY A 7 9.00 -5.23 -23.72
C GLY A 7 8.40 -6.18 -22.68
N LEU A 8 7.87 -5.63 -21.59
CA LEU A 8 7.04 -6.37 -20.64
C LEU A 8 5.87 -7.01 -21.39
N LYS A 9 5.66 -8.33 -21.23
CA LYS A 9 4.55 -9.02 -21.91
C LYS A 9 3.23 -8.54 -21.33
N ARG A 10 2.33 -8.01 -22.19
CA ARG A 10 0.94 -7.65 -21.85
C ARG A 10 0.11 -8.91 -21.52
N GLY A 11 0.30 -9.47 -20.33
CA GLY A 11 -0.28 -10.75 -19.91
C GLY A 11 -1.38 -10.65 -18.84
N LEU A 12 -1.54 -9.48 -18.20
CA LEU A 12 -2.51 -9.31 -17.13
C LEU A 12 -3.90 -9.01 -17.69
N SER A 13 -4.90 -9.79 -17.27
CA SER A 13 -6.29 -9.51 -17.59
C SER A 13 -6.81 -8.36 -16.72
N ALA A 14 -7.88 -7.69 -17.15
CA ALA A 14 -8.59 -6.70 -16.33
C ALA A 14 -9.11 -7.30 -15.01
N ARG A 15 -9.22 -8.63 -14.93
CA ARG A 15 -9.50 -9.35 -13.69
C ARG A 15 -8.26 -9.35 -12.79
N HIS A 16 -7.10 -9.78 -13.29
CA HIS A 16 -5.85 -9.80 -12.52
C HIS A 16 -5.51 -8.41 -11.95
N ILE A 17 -5.61 -7.35 -12.75
CA ILE A 17 -5.33 -5.98 -12.30
C ILE A 17 -6.25 -5.56 -11.14
N ARG A 18 -7.55 -5.87 -11.22
CA ARG A 18 -8.50 -5.53 -10.16
C ARG A 18 -8.23 -6.29 -8.87
N PHE A 19 -7.85 -7.57 -8.97
CA PHE A 19 -7.56 -8.40 -7.80
C PHE A 19 -6.20 -8.08 -7.20
N MET A 20 -5.16 -7.80 -7.99
CA MET A 20 -3.89 -7.28 -7.47
C MET A 20 -4.10 -5.95 -6.73
N ALA A 21 -4.91 -5.06 -7.29
CA ALA A 21 -5.27 -3.79 -6.64
C ALA A 21 -6.14 -3.96 -5.38
N LEU A 22 -6.90 -5.05 -5.28
CA LEU A 22 -7.61 -5.41 -4.05
C LEU A 22 -6.65 -6.02 -3.04
N GLY A 23 -5.76 -6.89 -3.50
CA GLY A 23 -4.83 -7.65 -2.68
C GLY A 23 -3.81 -6.77 -1.99
N SER A 24 -3.26 -5.80 -2.72
CA SER A 24 -2.34 -4.79 -2.18
C SER A 24 -3.03 -3.83 -1.21
N ALA A 25 -4.30 -3.47 -1.45
CA ALA A 25 -5.05 -2.58 -0.56
C ALA A 25 -5.56 -3.27 0.73
N ILE A 26 -5.41 -4.59 0.86
CA ILE A 26 -5.81 -5.37 2.05
C ILE A 26 -4.58 -6.15 2.52
N GLY A 27 -3.75 -5.48 3.31
CA GLY A 27 -2.48 -6.00 3.80
C GLY A 27 -2.35 -5.94 5.32
N THR A 28 -1.10 -6.02 5.78
CA THR A 28 -0.76 -6.04 7.21
C THR A 28 -1.04 -4.72 7.92
N GLY A 29 -1.09 -3.61 7.20
CA GLY A 29 -1.53 -2.33 7.75
C GLY A 29 -2.97 -2.36 8.29
N LEU A 30 -3.88 -3.08 7.63
CA LEU A 30 -5.22 -3.31 8.19
C LEU A 30 -5.17 -4.35 9.33
N PHE A 31 -4.56 -5.50 9.09
CA PHE A 31 -4.70 -6.65 9.99
C PHE A 31 -3.83 -6.62 11.24
N TYR A 32 -2.73 -5.87 11.24
CA TYR A 32 -1.84 -5.70 12.38
C TYR A 32 -1.69 -4.22 12.76
N GLY A 33 -1.47 -3.34 11.77
CA GLY A 33 -1.33 -1.89 12.00
C GLY A 33 -2.54 -1.25 12.69
N SER A 34 -3.76 -1.74 12.43
CA SER A 34 -4.98 -1.23 13.07
C SER A 34 -4.96 -1.33 14.59
N ALA A 35 -4.23 -2.28 15.19
CA ALA A 35 -4.12 -2.38 16.65
C ALA A 35 -3.53 -1.10 17.26
N SER A 36 -2.39 -0.64 16.72
CA SER A 36 -1.74 0.59 17.17
C SER A 36 -2.63 1.81 16.89
N ALA A 37 -3.27 1.89 15.73
CA ALA A 37 -4.18 2.98 15.40
C ALA A 37 -5.39 3.05 16.35
N ILE A 38 -5.96 1.89 16.72
CA ILE A 38 -7.04 1.78 17.72
C ILE A 38 -6.53 2.20 19.10
N GLN A 39 -5.35 1.77 19.54
CA GLN A 39 -4.80 2.18 20.83
C GLN A 39 -4.55 3.68 20.91
N MET A 40 -4.16 4.32 19.79
CA MET A 40 -3.90 5.75 19.70
C MET A 40 -5.18 6.59 19.68
N ALA A 41 -6.18 6.23 18.89
CA ALA A 41 -7.38 7.06 18.69
C ALA A 41 -8.65 6.54 19.38
N GLY A 42 -8.66 5.30 19.86
CA GLY A 42 -9.87 4.60 20.25
C GLY A 42 -10.88 4.49 19.09
N PRO A 43 -12.19 4.54 19.36
CA PRO A 43 -13.24 4.50 18.33
C PRO A 43 -13.14 5.61 17.28
N ALA A 44 -12.54 6.76 17.62
CA ALA A 44 -12.28 7.86 16.70
C ALA A 44 -11.36 7.46 15.53
N VAL A 45 -10.65 6.33 15.59
CA VAL A 45 -9.87 5.79 14.47
C VAL A 45 -10.71 5.65 13.18
N LEU A 46 -12.02 5.43 13.31
CA LEU A 46 -12.94 5.39 12.16
C LEU A 46 -12.93 6.71 11.37
N LEU A 47 -12.82 7.84 12.06
CA LEU A 47 -12.69 9.16 11.43
C LEU A 47 -11.35 9.29 10.73
N ALA A 48 -10.26 8.77 11.32
CA ALA A 48 -8.95 8.78 10.67
C ALA A 48 -8.96 8.00 9.35
N TYR A 49 -9.58 6.82 9.32
CA TYR A 49 -9.74 6.03 8.09
C TYR A 49 -10.65 6.73 7.06
N LEU A 50 -11.71 7.43 7.49
CA LEU A 50 -12.57 8.19 6.57
C LEU A 50 -11.86 9.40 5.96
N ILE A 51 -11.21 10.21 6.79
CA ILE A 51 -10.50 11.43 6.36
C ILE A 51 -9.30 11.06 5.50
N GLY A 52 -8.47 10.14 6.01
CA GLY A 52 -7.32 9.61 5.29
C GLY A 52 -7.72 8.96 3.97
N GLY A 53 -8.78 8.15 4.00
CA GLY A 53 -9.30 7.49 2.81
C GLY A 53 -9.85 8.44 1.76
N ALA A 54 -10.46 9.56 2.17
CA ALA A 54 -10.88 10.61 1.25
C ALA A 54 -9.67 11.29 0.57
N ALA A 55 -8.61 11.57 1.32
CA ALA A 55 -7.37 12.12 0.77
C ALA A 55 -6.68 11.14 -0.20
N VAL A 56 -6.57 9.87 0.17
CA VAL A 56 -6.03 8.81 -0.69
C VAL A 56 -6.87 8.62 -1.95
N PHE A 57 -8.20 8.68 -1.84
CA PHE A 57 -9.06 8.65 -3.02
C PHE A 57 -8.77 9.82 -3.98
N MET A 58 -8.48 11.03 -3.47
CA MET A 58 -8.06 12.15 -4.30
C MET A 58 -6.70 11.93 -4.97
N VAL A 59 -5.72 11.33 -4.25
CA VAL A 59 -4.44 10.91 -4.86
C VAL A 59 -4.68 9.95 -6.01
N MET A 60 -5.54 8.94 -5.80
CA MET A 60 -5.85 7.95 -6.83
C MET A 60 -6.61 8.56 -8.00
N ARG A 61 -7.50 9.54 -7.78
CA ARG A 61 -8.11 10.32 -8.86
C ARG A 61 -7.06 11.09 -9.66
N ALA A 62 -6.09 11.73 -8.99
CA ALA A 62 -5.01 12.45 -9.64
C ALA A 62 -4.12 11.52 -10.47
N LEU A 63 -3.72 10.38 -9.91
CA LEU A 63 -2.98 9.34 -10.61
C LEU A 63 -3.76 8.79 -11.80
N GLY A 64 -5.04 8.52 -11.63
CA GLY A 64 -5.92 8.02 -12.68
C GLY A 64 -6.07 8.97 -13.85
N GLU A 65 -6.18 10.27 -13.59
CA GLU A 65 -6.26 11.28 -14.65
C GLU A 65 -5.01 11.22 -15.54
N MET A 66 -3.81 11.19 -14.93
CA MET A 66 -2.54 11.07 -15.64
C MET A 66 -2.42 9.72 -16.37
N ALA A 67 -2.80 8.62 -15.71
CA ALA A 67 -2.69 7.27 -16.26
C ALA A 67 -3.65 7.01 -17.43
N VAL A 68 -4.85 7.58 -17.41
CA VAL A 68 -5.82 7.50 -18.51
C VAL A 68 -5.42 8.40 -19.67
N HIS A 69 -4.85 9.57 -19.38
CA HIS A 69 -4.35 10.50 -20.39
C HIS A 69 -3.10 9.96 -21.11
N ASN A 70 -2.16 9.34 -20.38
CA ASN A 70 -0.93 8.79 -20.95
C ASN A 70 -0.54 7.45 -20.29
N PRO A 71 -1.07 6.30 -20.72
CA PRO A 71 -0.79 5.00 -20.11
C PRO A 71 0.62 4.49 -20.48
N VAL A 72 1.60 4.71 -19.60
CA VAL A 72 3.00 4.30 -19.80
C VAL A 72 3.47 3.38 -18.67
N ALA A 73 4.37 2.44 -18.99
CA ALA A 73 4.89 1.47 -18.02
C ALA A 73 5.71 2.08 -16.88
N GLY A 74 6.39 3.22 -17.11
CA GLY A 74 7.09 3.98 -16.06
C GLY A 74 6.18 4.73 -15.10
N SER A 75 4.86 4.72 -15.36
CA SER A 75 3.80 5.27 -14.51
C SER A 75 4.12 6.65 -13.93
N PHE A 76 3.81 6.89 -12.66
CA PHE A 76 3.99 8.18 -11.99
C PHE A 76 5.44 8.65 -11.92
N GLY A 77 6.43 7.76 -11.90
CA GLY A 77 7.84 8.15 -12.04
C GLY A 77 8.10 8.87 -13.37
N GLN A 78 7.61 8.31 -14.48
CA GLN A 78 7.69 8.94 -15.81
C GLN A 78 6.85 10.23 -15.89
N TYR A 79 5.67 10.26 -15.28
CA TYR A 79 4.85 11.49 -15.25
C TYR A 79 5.60 12.62 -14.54
N ALA A 80 6.21 12.34 -13.38
CA ALA A 80 7.02 13.32 -12.67
C ALA A 80 8.25 13.77 -13.47
N SER A 81 8.96 12.84 -14.13
CA SER A 81 10.04 13.18 -15.08
C SER A 81 9.58 14.16 -16.15
N THR A 82 8.36 13.99 -16.65
CA THR A 82 7.79 14.77 -17.76
C THR A 82 7.32 16.15 -17.33
N TYR A 83 6.58 16.24 -16.21
CA TYR A 83 5.89 17.48 -15.79
C TYR A 83 6.63 18.28 -14.71
N LEU A 84 7.48 17.64 -13.91
CA LEU A 84 8.28 18.27 -12.84
C LEU A 84 9.78 18.25 -13.14
N GLY A 85 10.21 17.46 -14.13
CA GLY A 85 11.58 17.35 -14.59
C GLY A 85 12.27 16.05 -14.15
N PRO A 86 13.39 15.67 -14.79
CA PRO A 86 13.96 14.33 -14.64
C PRO A 86 14.41 13.98 -13.21
N MET A 87 14.90 14.96 -12.44
CA MET A 87 15.27 14.75 -11.04
C MET A 87 14.06 14.37 -10.18
N ALA A 88 12.91 15.03 -10.38
CA ALA A 88 11.69 14.74 -9.64
C ALA A 88 11.19 13.32 -9.93
N GLY A 89 11.24 12.88 -11.19
CA GLY A 89 10.91 11.50 -11.56
C GLY A 89 11.88 10.46 -11.02
N PHE A 90 13.18 10.76 -11.00
CA PHE A 90 14.19 9.89 -10.37
C PHE A 90 13.93 9.72 -8.87
N ILE A 91 13.73 10.82 -8.14
CA ILE A 91 13.47 10.80 -6.70
C ILE A 91 12.16 10.04 -6.43
N LEU A 92 11.09 10.35 -7.17
CA LEU A 92 9.80 9.68 -6.99
C LEU A 92 9.89 8.17 -7.25
N GLY A 93 10.52 7.76 -8.35
CA GLY A 93 10.63 6.34 -8.69
C GLY A 93 11.45 5.54 -7.69
N TRP A 94 12.60 6.09 -7.24
CA TRP A 94 13.42 5.42 -6.24
C TRP A 94 12.79 5.43 -4.84
N THR A 95 12.08 6.51 -4.47
CA THR A 95 11.32 6.53 -3.21
C THR A 95 10.16 5.53 -3.22
N TYR A 96 9.50 5.30 -4.36
CA TYR A 96 8.52 4.22 -4.47
C TYR A 96 9.16 2.83 -4.40
N ALA A 97 10.32 2.61 -5.03
CA ALA A 97 11.03 1.34 -4.87
C ALA A 97 11.45 1.11 -3.41
N PHE A 98 11.89 2.16 -2.72
CA PHE A 98 12.18 2.15 -1.29
C PHE A 98 10.92 1.85 -0.46
N GLU A 99 9.80 2.51 -0.75
CA GLU A 99 8.50 2.24 -0.12
C GLU A 99 8.16 0.75 -0.19
N MET A 100 8.17 0.16 -1.39
CA MET A 100 7.86 -1.27 -1.57
C MET A 100 8.82 -2.19 -0.81
N ILE A 101 10.11 -1.81 -0.68
CA ILE A 101 11.06 -2.56 0.15
C ILE A 101 10.63 -2.50 1.62
N ILE A 102 10.35 -1.32 2.16
CA ILE A 102 10.02 -1.14 3.58
C ILE A 102 8.66 -1.78 3.92
N VAL A 103 7.66 -1.69 3.04
CA VAL A 103 6.37 -2.38 3.21
C VAL A 103 6.57 -3.89 3.23
N CYS A 104 7.39 -4.45 2.34
CA CYS A 104 7.79 -5.86 2.37
C CYS A 104 8.41 -6.27 3.72
N LEU A 105 9.25 -5.41 4.30
CA LEU A 105 9.83 -5.65 5.63
C LEU A 105 8.76 -5.69 6.73
N ALA A 106 7.75 -4.81 6.64
CA ALA A 106 6.63 -4.80 7.56
C ALA A 106 5.80 -6.09 7.42
N ASP A 107 5.58 -6.55 6.19
CA ASP A 107 4.79 -7.75 5.92
C ASP A 107 5.46 -9.03 6.39
N VAL A 108 6.77 -9.21 6.17
CA VAL A 108 7.48 -10.39 6.70
C VAL A 108 7.56 -10.38 8.23
N THR A 109 7.65 -9.19 8.83
CA THR A 109 7.61 -9.01 10.29
C THR A 109 6.24 -9.42 10.84
N ALA A 110 5.15 -8.94 10.22
CA ALA A 110 3.79 -9.31 10.59
C ALA A 110 3.53 -10.82 10.39
N PHE A 111 4.05 -11.42 9.32
CA PHE A 111 4.01 -12.87 9.13
C PHE A 111 4.64 -13.61 10.32
N GLY A 112 5.82 -13.19 10.77
CA GLY A 112 6.48 -13.78 11.94
C GLY A 112 5.65 -13.64 13.23
N ILE A 113 4.94 -12.53 13.39
CA ILE A 113 4.01 -12.31 14.51
C ILE A 113 2.79 -13.24 14.42
N TYR A 114 2.20 -13.42 13.23
CA TYR A 114 1.04 -14.30 13.03
C TYR A 114 1.37 -15.78 13.25
N MET A 115 2.59 -16.21 12.91
CA MET A 115 3.04 -17.57 13.21
C MET A 115 3.16 -17.83 14.71
N GLY A 116 3.40 -16.80 15.51
CA GLY A 116 3.39 -16.87 16.97
C GLY A 116 2.03 -17.28 17.57
N PHE A 117 0.92 -17.15 16.83
CA PHE A 117 -0.39 -17.64 17.26
C PHE A 117 -0.41 -19.16 17.47
N TRP A 118 0.25 -19.93 16.59
CA TRP A 118 0.35 -21.39 16.71
C TRP A 118 1.65 -21.84 17.37
N PHE A 119 2.73 -21.08 17.19
CA PHE A 119 4.07 -21.44 17.62
C PHE A 119 4.71 -20.33 18.46
N PRO A 120 4.16 -20.01 19.65
CA PRO A 120 4.61 -18.90 20.48
C PRO A 120 6.05 -19.06 21.00
N GLU A 121 6.53 -20.29 21.11
CA GLU A 121 7.89 -20.61 21.59
C GLU A 121 8.98 -20.41 20.51
N VAL A 122 8.58 -20.31 19.23
CA VAL A 122 9.52 -20.15 18.12
C VAL A 122 9.80 -18.67 17.89
N ALA A 123 11.08 -18.29 17.93
CA ALA A 123 11.50 -16.92 17.72
C ALA A 123 11.05 -16.38 16.34
N ARG A 124 10.53 -15.15 16.31
CA ARG A 124 9.93 -14.53 15.11
C ARG A 124 10.85 -14.56 13.89
N TRP A 125 12.14 -14.29 14.07
CA TRP A 125 13.13 -14.24 12.99
C TRP A 125 13.22 -15.55 12.19
N VAL A 126 12.92 -16.71 12.80
CA VAL A 126 12.91 -18.02 12.13
C VAL A 126 11.80 -18.06 11.07
N TRP A 127 10.61 -17.59 11.44
CA TRP A 127 9.47 -17.50 10.53
C TRP A 127 9.70 -16.45 9.44
N VAL A 128 10.28 -15.30 9.80
CA VAL A 128 10.69 -14.26 8.83
C VAL A 128 11.67 -14.85 7.81
N LEU A 129 12.70 -15.57 8.25
CA LEU A 129 13.66 -16.22 7.35
C LEU A 129 12.99 -17.26 6.45
N GLY A 130 12.11 -18.09 7.01
CA GLY A 130 11.35 -19.09 6.27
C GLY A 130 10.50 -18.48 5.16
N ILE A 131 9.77 -17.40 5.43
CA ILE A 131 8.95 -16.74 4.41
C ILE A 131 9.80 -16.06 3.34
N VAL A 132 10.96 -15.50 3.69
CA VAL A 132 11.87 -14.90 2.71
C VAL A 132 12.38 -15.94 1.72
N PHE A 133 12.75 -17.15 2.18
CA PHE A 133 13.13 -18.24 1.27
C PHE A 133 11.95 -18.75 0.44
N LEU A 134 10.76 -18.87 1.03
CA LEU A 134 9.55 -19.28 0.31
C LEU A 134 9.25 -18.29 -0.83
N ILE A 135 9.22 -17.00 -0.53
CA ILE A 135 8.97 -15.92 -1.51
C ILE A 135 10.09 -15.87 -2.55
N GLY A 136 11.35 -16.02 -2.14
CA GLY A 136 12.49 -16.11 -3.06
C GLY A 136 12.33 -17.26 -4.06
N GLY A 137 11.92 -18.44 -3.59
CA GLY A 137 11.62 -19.58 -4.44
C GLY A 137 10.42 -19.35 -5.37
N LEU A 138 9.32 -18.79 -4.86
CA LEU A 138 8.13 -18.47 -5.65
C LEU A 138 8.40 -17.44 -6.75
N ASN A 139 9.27 -16.45 -6.50
CA ASN A 139 9.64 -15.44 -7.49
C ASN A 139 10.52 -15.96 -8.63
N LEU A 140 11.08 -17.17 -8.51
CA LEU A 140 11.75 -17.86 -9.62
C LEU A 140 10.75 -18.55 -10.55
N CYS A 141 9.48 -18.71 -10.13
CA CYS A 141 8.40 -19.32 -10.91
C CYS A 141 7.70 -18.32 -11.86
N ASN A 142 6.92 -18.84 -12.80
CA ASN A 142 6.32 -18.08 -13.89
C ASN A 142 5.25 -17.06 -13.43
N VAL A 143 5.33 -15.81 -13.92
CA VAL A 143 4.41 -14.68 -13.65
C VAL A 143 2.93 -14.99 -13.96
N LYS A 144 2.62 -15.97 -14.80
CA LYS A 144 1.22 -16.38 -15.02
C LYS A 144 0.59 -17.06 -13.82
N VAL A 145 1.39 -17.82 -13.04
CA VAL A 145 0.92 -18.46 -11.81
C VAL A 145 0.57 -17.40 -10.77
N PHE A 146 1.31 -16.29 -10.76
CA PHE A 146 1.08 -15.16 -9.86
C PHE A 146 -0.31 -14.54 -10.00
N GLY A 147 -0.75 -14.21 -11.23
CA GLY A 147 -2.06 -13.57 -11.43
C GLY A 147 -3.25 -14.43 -10.99
N GLU A 148 -3.11 -15.75 -11.10
CA GLU A 148 -4.14 -16.71 -10.68
C GLU A 148 -4.09 -16.97 -9.16
N MET A 149 -2.90 -17.12 -8.57
CA MET A 149 -2.76 -17.22 -7.10
C MET A 149 -3.34 -15.99 -6.42
N GLU A 150 -3.04 -14.80 -6.92
CA GLU A 150 -3.52 -13.55 -6.34
C GLU A 150 -5.04 -13.42 -6.39
N PHE A 151 -5.69 -13.97 -7.43
CA PHE A 151 -7.14 -14.05 -7.48
C PHE A 151 -7.71 -14.87 -6.31
N TRP A 152 -7.17 -16.06 -6.07
CA TRP A 152 -7.62 -16.93 -4.98
C TRP A 152 -7.32 -16.35 -3.60
N LEU A 153 -6.12 -15.81 -3.38
CA LEU A 153 -5.73 -15.15 -2.13
C LEU A 153 -6.61 -13.92 -1.85
N SER A 154 -6.88 -13.11 -2.85
CA SER A 154 -7.78 -11.96 -2.70
C SER A 154 -9.23 -12.36 -2.42
N LEU A 155 -9.72 -13.44 -3.04
CA LEU A 155 -11.07 -13.96 -2.77
C LEU A 155 -11.19 -14.47 -1.32
N LEU A 156 -10.18 -15.18 -0.82
CA LEU A 156 -10.10 -15.65 0.57
C LEU A 156 -10.18 -14.46 1.55
N LYS A 157 -9.39 -13.40 1.30
CA LYS A 157 -9.38 -12.19 2.13
C LYS A 157 -10.73 -11.50 2.20
N VAL A 158 -11.32 -11.21 1.04
CA VAL A 158 -12.60 -10.51 0.96
C VAL A 158 -13.71 -11.35 1.58
N GLY A 159 -13.74 -12.66 1.30
CA GLY A 159 -14.70 -13.58 1.89
C GLY A 159 -14.61 -13.63 3.42
N ALA A 160 -13.40 -13.69 3.97
CA ALA A 160 -13.17 -13.68 5.41
C ALA A 160 -13.61 -12.38 6.08
N ILE A 161 -13.32 -11.22 5.48
CA ILE A 161 -13.77 -9.92 6.01
C ILE A 161 -15.30 -9.84 6.01
N VAL A 162 -15.95 -10.25 4.91
CA VAL A 162 -17.42 -10.26 4.83
C VAL A 162 -18.01 -11.22 5.87
N ALA A 163 -17.47 -12.44 5.99
CA ALA A 163 -17.91 -13.41 6.97
C ALA A 163 -17.74 -12.89 8.41
N MET A 164 -16.65 -12.18 8.68
CA MET A 164 -16.38 -11.57 9.97
C MET A 164 -17.34 -10.42 10.29
N ILE A 165 -17.65 -9.56 9.31
CA ILE A 165 -18.65 -8.48 9.48
C ILE A 165 -20.02 -9.09 9.80
N LEU A 166 -20.45 -10.08 9.00
CA LEU A 166 -21.72 -10.77 9.21
C LEU A 166 -21.76 -11.51 10.56
N GLY A 167 -20.67 -12.18 10.92
CA GLY A 167 -20.51 -12.86 12.21
C GLY A 167 -20.57 -11.89 13.39
N GLY A 168 -19.88 -10.73 13.29
CA GLY A 168 -19.91 -9.70 14.32
C GLY A 168 -21.30 -9.08 14.49
N PHE A 169 -22.02 -8.79 13.40
CA PHE A 169 -23.43 -8.39 13.49
C PHE A 169 -24.31 -9.50 14.08
N GLY A 170 -24.06 -10.77 13.73
CA GLY A 170 -24.73 -11.91 14.33
C GLY A 170 -24.53 -11.97 15.85
N ILE A 171 -23.31 -11.77 16.33
CA ILE A 171 -23.00 -11.72 17.77
C ILE A 171 -23.76 -10.57 18.44
N MET A 172 -23.80 -9.37 17.82
CA MET A 172 -24.55 -8.22 18.36
C MET A 172 -26.07 -8.45 18.41
N LEU A 173 -26.65 -9.08 17.38
CA LEU A 173 -28.10 -9.24 17.26
C LEU A 173 -28.64 -10.42 18.07
N PHE A 174 -27.91 -11.53 18.09
CA PHE A 174 -28.34 -12.76 18.77
C PHE A 174 -27.82 -12.87 20.19
N GLY A 175 -26.98 -11.93 20.65
CA GLY A 175 -26.44 -11.91 22.01
C GLY A 175 -25.73 -13.22 22.35
N ILE A 176 -24.94 -13.75 21.42
CA ILE A 176 -24.12 -14.94 21.65
C ILE A 176 -22.98 -14.52 22.57
N HIS A 177 -23.26 -14.50 23.88
CA HIS A 177 -22.28 -14.22 24.91
C HIS A 177 -21.34 -15.42 24.99
N SER A 178 -20.04 -15.16 24.88
CA SER A 178 -19.02 -16.13 25.26
C SER A 178 -19.25 -16.55 26.70
N ALA A 179 -19.21 -17.86 26.96
CA ALA A 179 -19.31 -18.41 28.30
C ALA A 179 -18.15 -17.88 29.16
N GLY A 180 -18.39 -16.85 29.98
CA GLY A 180 -17.42 -16.43 30.98
C GLY A 180 -17.44 -14.99 31.48
N ASP A 181 -17.94 -13.98 30.75
CA ASP A 181 -17.88 -12.62 31.32
C ASP A 181 -18.87 -11.57 30.78
N THR A 182 -19.18 -10.64 31.68
CA THR A 182 -20.14 -9.51 31.63
C THR A 182 -19.69 -8.33 30.75
N GLN A 183 -18.93 -8.59 29.68
CA GLN A 183 -18.49 -7.53 28.76
C GLN A 183 -19.63 -7.23 27.78
N ALA A 184 -20.20 -6.03 27.85
CA ALA A 184 -21.32 -5.60 27.03
C ALA A 184 -20.95 -5.67 25.53
N SER A 185 -21.32 -6.76 24.83
CA SER A 185 -21.19 -6.83 23.37
C SER A 185 -22.27 -5.93 22.75
N GLY A 186 -21.87 -4.93 21.97
CA GLY A 186 -22.82 -4.03 21.33
C GLY A 186 -22.24 -2.65 21.05
N LEU A 187 -23.05 -1.81 20.38
CA LEU A 187 -22.64 -0.47 19.96
C LEU A 187 -22.12 0.40 21.11
N SER A 188 -22.56 0.14 22.35
CA SER A 188 -22.09 0.83 23.55
C SER A 188 -20.58 0.79 23.75
N ASN A 189 -19.87 -0.24 23.27
CA ASN A 189 -18.41 -0.32 23.38
C ASN A 189 -17.68 0.83 22.68
N LEU A 190 -18.33 1.48 21.70
CA LEU A 190 -17.77 2.64 21.00
C LEU A 190 -17.74 3.92 21.85
N TRP A 191 -18.38 3.94 23.02
CA TRP A 191 -18.34 5.09 23.93
C TRP A 191 -18.26 4.73 25.42
N ALA A 192 -18.44 3.47 25.80
CA ALA A 192 -18.41 3.03 27.20
C ALA A 192 -17.01 3.13 27.83
N HIS A 193 -15.94 3.09 27.03
CA HIS A 193 -14.56 3.09 27.50
C HIS A 193 -13.87 4.45 27.27
N GLY A 194 -14.40 5.50 27.89
CA GLY A 194 -13.85 6.86 27.80
C GLY A 194 -14.44 7.74 26.68
N GLY A 195 -15.60 7.37 26.14
CA GLY A 195 -16.25 8.08 25.03
C GLY A 195 -15.72 7.68 23.66
N PHE A 196 -16.20 8.35 22.61
CA PHE A 196 -15.82 8.05 21.22
C PHE A 196 -14.37 8.48 20.91
N MET A 197 -13.87 9.51 21.59
CA MET A 197 -12.52 10.05 21.41
C MET A 197 -11.77 10.07 22.75
N PRO A 198 -11.44 8.89 23.31
CA PRO A 198 -10.92 8.75 24.68
C PRO A 198 -9.55 9.40 24.87
N ASN A 199 -8.73 9.43 23.82
CA ASN A 199 -7.40 10.05 23.81
C ASN A 199 -7.42 11.47 23.21
N GLY A 200 -8.60 12.09 23.09
CA GLY A 200 -8.79 13.41 22.51
C GLY A 200 -8.36 13.54 21.05
N ILE A 201 -8.35 14.77 20.56
CA ILE A 201 -7.95 15.08 19.17
C ILE A 201 -6.48 14.71 18.93
N GLY A 202 -5.63 14.79 19.96
CA GLY A 202 -4.22 14.38 19.87
C GLY A 202 -4.06 12.92 19.46
N GLY A 203 -4.81 12.01 20.07
CA GLY A 203 -4.81 10.58 19.70
C GLY A 203 -5.31 10.32 18.27
N LEU A 204 -6.36 11.04 17.86
CA LEU A 204 -6.85 11.00 16.47
C LEU A 204 -5.76 11.46 15.49
N ILE A 205 -5.11 12.59 15.77
CA ILE A 205 -4.04 13.14 14.93
C ILE A 205 -2.87 12.16 14.84
N ALA A 206 -2.46 11.59 15.97
CA ALA A 206 -1.36 10.62 16.03
C ALA A 206 -1.64 9.37 15.19
N SER A 207 -2.90 8.91 15.17
CA SER A 207 -3.29 7.71 14.42
C SER A 207 -3.14 7.84 12.90
N PHE A 208 -3.12 9.06 12.34
CA PHE A 208 -2.98 9.26 10.90
C PHE A 208 -1.68 8.68 10.34
N ALA A 209 -0.59 8.66 11.09
CA ALA A 209 0.65 8.04 10.65
C ALA A 209 0.43 6.55 10.31
N VAL A 210 -0.15 5.80 11.25
CA VAL A 210 -0.41 4.37 11.09
C VAL A 210 -1.50 4.10 10.04
N VAL A 211 -2.54 4.95 10.00
CA VAL A 211 -3.62 4.83 9.01
C VAL A 211 -3.12 5.07 7.59
N MET A 212 -2.17 5.99 7.39
CA MET A 212 -1.62 6.25 6.05
C MET A 212 -0.77 5.07 5.56
N PHE A 213 0.02 4.45 6.44
CA PHE A 213 0.68 3.18 6.12
C PHE A 213 -0.31 2.11 5.66
N ALA A 214 -1.46 2.00 6.33
CA ALA A 214 -2.45 0.98 6.00
C ALA A 214 -3.04 1.12 4.59
N PHE A 215 -3.02 2.31 4.01
CA PHE A 215 -3.49 2.56 2.65
C PHE A 215 -2.39 2.47 1.57
N GLY A 216 -1.12 2.34 1.97
CA GLY A 216 0.00 2.18 1.04
C GLY A 216 -0.19 0.98 0.10
N GLY A 217 0.40 1.06 -1.09
CA GLY A 217 0.27 0.03 -2.13
C GLY A 217 -0.92 0.24 -3.08
N ILE A 218 -1.91 1.07 -2.74
CA ILE A 218 -3.06 1.34 -3.60
C ILE A 218 -2.68 1.96 -4.96
N GLU A 219 -1.56 2.68 -5.00
CA GLU A 219 -0.94 3.25 -6.20
C GLU A 219 -0.40 2.20 -7.19
N ILE A 220 -0.38 0.90 -6.84
CA ILE A 220 -0.09 -0.20 -7.77
C ILE A 220 -1.06 -0.21 -8.98
N ILE A 221 -2.25 0.38 -8.83
CA ILE A 221 -3.19 0.62 -9.93
C ILE A 221 -2.53 1.48 -11.02
N GLY A 222 -1.72 2.48 -10.64
CA GLY A 222 -0.97 3.30 -11.59
C GLY A 222 0.13 2.53 -12.30
N ILE A 223 0.85 1.65 -11.59
CA ILE A 223 1.91 0.81 -12.20
C ILE A 223 1.30 -0.14 -13.25
N THR A 224 0.17 -0.75 -12.92
CA THR A 224 -0.52 -1.70 -13.80
C THR A 224 -1.24 -1.04 -14.98
N ALA A 225 -1.38 0.29 -14.99
CA ALA A 225 -2.02 1.01 -16.09
C ALA A 225 -1.28 0.85 -17.43
N GLY A 226 0.05 0.81 -17.42
CA GLY A 226 0.85 0.59 -18.63
C GLY A 226 0.74 -0.82 -19.21
N GLU A 227 0.27 -1.78 -18.42
CA GLU A 227 0.06 -3.18 -18.84
C GLU A 227 -1.42 -3.52 -19.10
N ALA A 228 -2.34 -2.58 -18.83
CA ALA A 228 -3.79 -2.81 -18.97
C ALA A 228 -4.21 -2.85 -20.45
N LYS A 229 -5.05 -3.83 -20.82
CA LYS A 229 -5.59 -3.96 -22.20
C LYS A 229 -6.48 -2.79 -22.62
N ASP A 230 -7.22 -2.20 -21.66
CA ASP A 230 -8.09 -1.04 -21.87
C ASP A 230 -7.95 -0.10 -20.66
N PRO A 231 -6.89 0.72 -20.60
CA PRO A 231 -6.63 1.60 -19.46
C PRO A 231 -7.77 2.60 -19.23
N GLN A 232 -8.41 3.09 -20.31
CA GLN A 232 -9.49 4.09 -20.26
C GLN A 232 -10.73 3.58 -19.55
N ARG A 233 -11.00 2.28 -19.54
CA ARG A 233 -12.13 1.69 -18.80
C ARG A 233 -11.71 1.04 -17.49
N VAL A 234 -10.57 0.36 -17.46
CA VAL A 234 -10.16 -0.45 -16.30
C VAL A 234 -9.69 0.44 -15.15
N ILE A 235 -8.90 1.48 -15.43
CA ILE A 235 -8.32 2.35 -14.41
C ILE A 235 -9.41 3.17 -13.69
N PRO A 236 -10.34 3.86 -14.40
CA PRO A 236 -11.45 4.54 -13.74
C PRO A 236 -12.30 3.65 -12.84
N LYS A 237 -12.62 2.43 -13.30
CA LYS A 237 -13.40 1.47 -12.51
C LYS A 237 -12.66 1.01 -11.25
N ALA A 238 -11.35 0.78 -11.35
CA ALA A 238 -10.54 0.37 -10.21
C ALA A 238 -10.44 1.49 -9.15
N ILE A 239 -10.22 2.73 -9.60
CA ILE A 239 -10.12 3.91 -8.73
C ILE A 239 -11.46 4.26 -8.08
N ASN A 240 -12.56 4.27 -8.85
CA ASN A 240 -13.88 4.59 -8.29
C ASN A 240 -14.40 3.53 -7.32
N ALA A 241 -13.81 2.33 -7.29
CA ALA A 241 -14.10 1.32 -6.29
C ALA A 241 -13.38 1.56 -4.95
N VAL A 242 -12.38 2.46 -4.90
CA VAL A 242 -11.58 2.72 -3.70
C VAL A 242 -12.42 3.16 -2.50
N PRO A 243 -13.35 4.14 -2.59
CA PRO A 243 -14.15 4.54 -1.44
C PRO A 243 -14.96 3.38 -0.84
N LEU A 244 -15.54 2.52 -1.69
CA LEU A 244 -16.28 1.35 -1.23
C LEU A 244 -15.36 0.36 -0.48
N ARG A 245 -14.13 0.16 -0.97
CA ARG A 245 -13.14 -0.71 -0.31
C ARG A 245 -12.72 -0.15 1.04
N ILE A 246 -12.53 1.16 1.14
CA ILE A 246 -12.19 1.83 2.40
C ILE A 246 -13.33 1.70 3.40
N LEU A 247 -14.57 1.98 2.99
CA LEU A 247 -15.74 1.84 3.84
C LEU A 247 -15.93 0.39 4.31
N LEU A 248 -15.80 -0.59 3.42
CA LEU A 248 -16.04 -2.00 3.75
C LEU A 248 -14.91 -2.61 4.57
N PHE A 249 -13.67 -2.56 4.08
CA PHE A 249 -12.54 -3.30 4.67
C PHE A 249 -11.93 -2.61 5.87
N TYR A 250 -12.02 -1.29 5.95
CA TYR A 250 -11.46 -0.53 7.06
C TYR A 250 -12.55 -0.07 8.03
N VAL A 251 -13.43 0.82 7.58
CA VAL A 251 -14.36 1.50 8.49
C VAL A 251 -15.37 0.53 9.09
N LEU A 252 -16.14 -0.18 8.27
CA LEU A 252 -17.20 -1.08 8.72
C LEU A 252 -16.61 -2.26 9.51
N THR A 253 -15.47 -2.77 9.05
CA THR A 253 -14.77 -3.86 9.70
C THR A 253 -14.32 -3.48 11.11
N LEU A 254 -13.60 -2.37 11.27
CA LEU A 254 -13.12 -1.91 12.59
C LEU A 254 -14.27 -1.46 13.49
N PHE A 255 -15.32 -0.86 12.91
CA PHE A 255 -16.55 -0.52 13.63
C PHE A 255 -17.16 -1.76 14.27
N VAL A 256 -17.35 -2.84 13.49
CA VAL A 256 -17.91 -4.08 14.00
C VAL A 256 -17.02 -4.69 15.08
N LEU A 257 -15.70 -4.74 14.85
CA LEU A 257 -14.74 -5.29 15.81
C LEU A 257 -14.75 -4.54 17.15
N MET A 258 -14.71 -3.20 17.14
CA MET A 258 -14.74 -2.40 18.36
C MET A 258 -16.11 -2.38 19.04
N ALA A 259 -17.19 -2.66 18.30
CA ALA A 259 -18.51 -2.81 18.90
C ALA A 259 -18.68 -4.20 19.58
N ILE A 260 -18.08 -5.27 19.05
CA ILE A 260 -18.15 -6.59 19.72
C ILE A 260 -17.08 -6.79 20.80
N TYR A 261 -16.00 -6.01 20.79
CA TYR A 261 -14.90 -6.18 21.74
C TYR A 261 -14.31 -4.83 22.21
N PRO A 262 -14.08 -4.64 23.52
CA PRO A 262 -13.56 -3.39 24.07
C PRO A 262 -12.25 -2.95 23.43
N TRP A 263 -12.24 -1.74 22.86
CA TRP A 263 -11.06 -1.19 22.20
C TRP A 263 -9.79 -1.15 23.08
N PRO A 264 -9.84 -0.93 24.42
CA PRO A 264 -8.62 -0.92 25.25
C PRO A 264 -7.93 -2.27 25.34
N GLN A 265 -8.63 -3.37 25.03
CA GLN A 265 -8.08 -4.72 25.06
C GLN A 265 -7.53 -5.17 23.69
N ILE A 266 -7.73 -4.38 22.63
CA ILE A 266 -7.30 -4.71 21.27
C ILE A 266 -5.80 -4.46 21.12
N GLY A 267 -5.07 -5.43 20.55
CA GLY A 267 -3.66 -5.30 20.20
C GLY A 267 -2.69 -5.80 21.27
N SER A 268 -3.14 -6.67 22.18
CA SER A 268 -2.25 -7.25 23.19
C SER A 268 -1.39 -8.37 22.62
N GLN A 269 -1.88 -9.13 21.64
CA GLN A 269 -1.13 -10.19 20.95
C GLN A 269 -1.60 -10.40 19.50
N GLY A 270 -0.63 -10.57 18.58
CA GLY A 270 -0.91 -10.99 17.22
C GLY A 270 -1.76 -9.99 16.41
N SER A 271 -2.58 -10.52 15.50
CA SER A 271 -3.57 -9.71 14.76
C SER A 271 -4.77 -9.38 15.66
N PRO A 272 -5.22 -8.10 15.76
CA PRO A 272 -6.45 -7.74 16.45
C PRO A 272 -7.68 -8.53 15.97
N PHE A 273 -7.72 -8.93 14.70
CA PHE A 273 -8.82 -9.70 14.11
C PHE A 273 -8.83 -11.13 14.68
N VAL A 274 -7.67 -11.75 14.80
CA VAL A 274 -7.53 -13.10 15.37
C VAL A 274 -7.78 -13.05 16.88
N GLN A 275 -7.19 -12.06 17.55
CA GLN A 275 -7.27 -11.87 18.99
C GLN A 275 -8.71 -11.75 19.48
N ILE A 276 -9.53 -10.93 18.82
CA ILE A 276 -10.93 -10.70 19.21
C ILE A 276 -11.72 -12.02 19.21
N PHE A 277 -11.64 -12.80 18.12
CA PHE A 277 -12.38 -14.06 18.04
C PHE A 277 -11.83 -15.14 18.97
N SER A 278 -10.52 -15.13 19.24
CA SER A 278 -9.91 -16.00 20.25
C SER A 278 -10.44 -15.69 21.65
N ASN A 279 -10.51 -14.40 22.01
CA ASN A 279 -10.97 -13.95 23.31
C ASN A 279 -12.49 -14.12 23.49
N LEU A 280 -13.25 -14.10 22.38
CA LEU A 280 -14.66 -14.47 22.36
C LEU A 280 -14.88 -16.01 22.41
N GLY A 281 -13.84 -16.83 22.54
CA GLY A 281 -13.94 -18.29 22.61
C GLY A 281 -14.28 -18.96 21.27
N ILE A 282 -14.23 -18.23 20.15
CA ILE A 282 -14.49 -18.75 18.80
C ILE A 282 -13.16 -19.14 18.14
N GLY A 283 -12.47 -20.13 18.73
CA GLY A 283 -11.12 -20.54 18.31
C GLY A 283 -11.01 -21.01 16.85
N SER A 284 -12.08 -21.56 16.28
CA SER A 284 -12.15 -21.92 14.86
C SER A 284 -12.10 -20.69 13.95
N ALA A 285 -12.85 -19.64 14.29
CA ALA A 285 -12.81 -18.36 13.57
C ALA A 285 -11.44 -17.69 13.70
N ALA A 286 -10.85 -17.71 14.91
CA ALA A 286 -9.50 -17.20 15.13
C ALA A 286 -8.47 -17.91 14.24
N THR A 287 -8.52 -19.25 14.14
CA THR A 287 -7.62 -20.03 13.29
C THR A 287 -7.79 -19.72 11.80
N ILE A 288 -9.04 -19.64 11.32
CA ILE A 288 -9.34 -19.28 9.92
C ILE A 288 -8.84 -17.87 9.62
N LEU A 289 -9.09 -16.91 10.50
CA LEU A 289 -8.60 -15.54 10.36
C LEU A 289 -7.07 -15.50 10.38
N ASN A 290 -6.40 -16.32 11.18
CA ASN A 290 -4.94 -16.36 11.19
C ASN A 290 -4.36 -16.83 9.84
N ILE A 291 -4.99 -17.83 9.22
CA ILE A 291 -4.65 -18.26 7.84
C ILE A 291 -4.88 -17.11 6.86
N VAL A 292 -5.99 -16.37 6.99
CA VAL A 292 -6.33 -15.24 6.11
C VAL A 292 -5.29 -14.12 6.24
N VAL A 293 -4.89 -13.71 7.44
CA VAL A 293 -3.92 -12.62 7.61
C VAL A 293 -2.52 -13.01 7.14
N ILE A 294 -2.13 -14.28 7.28
CA ILE A 294 -0.91 -14.83 6.68
C ILE A 294 -1.00 -14.77 5.15
N SER A 295 -2.12 -15.21 4.58
CA SER A 295 -2.35 -15.16 3.13
C SER A 295 -2.29 -13.71 2.60
N ALA A 296 -2.74 -12.74 3.42
CA ALA A 296 -2.67 -11.32 3.11
C ALA A 296 -1.24 -10.78 3.09
N ALA A 297 -0.43 -11.11 4.09
CA ALA A 297 0.98 -10.73 4.12
C ALA A 297 1.75 -11.29 2.90
N VAL A 298 1.55 -12.57 2.57
CA VAL A 298 2.20 -13.22 1.40
C VAL A 298 1.80 -12.55 0.09
N SER A 299 0.52 -12.22 -0.06
CA SER A 299 -0.02 -11.52 -1.23
C SER A 299 0.51 -10.08 -1.36
N ALA A 300 0.63 -9.37 -0.24
CA ALA A 300 1.20 -8.02 -0.20
C ALA A 300 2.69 -8.02 -0.59
N ILE A 301 3.52 -8.88 0.00
CA ILE A 301 4.95 -9.04 -0.35
C ILE A 301 5.15 -9.26 -1.85
N ASN A 302 4.33 -10.13 -2.46
CA ASN A 302 4.43 -10.37 -3.90
C ASN A 302 4.03 -9.15 -4.74
N SER A 303 3.05 -8.38 -4.28
CA SER A 303 2.59 -7.15 -4.95
C SER A 303 3.64 -6.05 -4.88
N ASP A 304 4.34 -5.94 -3.74
CA ASP A 304 5.44 -5.01 -3.55
C ASP A 304 6.64 -5.34 -4.44
N ILE A 305 7.07 -6.61 -4.47
CA ILE A 305 8.14 -7.07 -5.38
C ILE A 305 7.75 -6.78 -6.84
N PHE A 306 6.48 -7.01 -7.19
CA PHE A 306 5.95 -6.68 -8.51
C PHE A 306 6.06 -5.18 -8.80
N GLY A 307 5.58 -4.32 -7.90
CA GLY A 307 5.58 -2.86 -8.02
C GLY A 307 6.99 -2.28 -8.13
N ALA A 308 7.85 -2.64 -7.18
CA ALA A 308 9.26 -2.26 -7.15
C ALA A 308 9.97 -2.64 -8.46
N GLY A 309 9.68 -3.84 -8.98
CA GLY A 309 10.26 -4.34 -10.22
C GLY A 309 9.90 -3.52 -11.44
N ARG A 310 8.62 -3.15 -11.60
CA ARG A 310 8.18 -2.32 -12.73
C ARG A 310 8.75 -0.91 -12.64
N MET A 311 8.78 -0.33 -11.44
CA MET A 311 9.34 1.00 -11.26
C MET A 311 10.83 1.05 -11.56
N MET A 312 11.63 0.14 -10.98
CA MET A 312 13.07 0.09 -11.26
C MET A 312 13.38 -0.24 -12.73
N TYR A 313 12.58 -1.11 -13.36
CA TYR A 313 12.67 -1.36 -14.79
C TYR A 313 12.39 -0.09 -15.60
N GLY A 314 11.33 0.66 -15.25
CA GLY A 314 10.97 1.93 -15.89
C GLY A 314 12.04 3.01 -15.74
N LEU A 315 12.67 3.12 -14.57
CA LEU A 315 13.81 4.00 -14.32
C LEU A 315 15.03 3.60 -15.17
N ALA A 316 15.31 2.29 -15.28
CA ALA A 316 16.42 1.80 -16.08
C ALA A 316 16.25 2.12 -17.58
N GLN A 317 15.03 2.02 -18.09
CA GLN A 317 14.69 2.41 -19.47
C GLN A 317 14.89 3.91 -19.72
N GLN A 318 14.74 4.75 -18.69
CA GLN A 318 14.99 6.20 -18.74
C GLN A 318 16.48 6.55 -18.52
N GLY A 319 17.38 5.57 -18.36
CA GLY A 319 18.78 5.82 -17.99
C GLY A 319 18.96 6.33 -16.56
N GLN A 320 17.92 6.20 -15.73
CA GLN A 320 17.85 6.64 -14.33
C GLN A 320 18.15 5.51 -13.33
N ALA A 321 18.47 4.31 -13.82
CA ALA A 321 18.97 3.19 -13.03
C ALA A 321 20.02 2.39 -13.82
N PRO A 322 20.89 1.61 -13.17
CA PRO A 322 21.87 0.76 -13.85
C PRO A 322 21.24 -0.17 -14.88
N LYS A 323 21.95 -0.42 -16.00
CA LYS A 323 21.45 -1.25 -17.12
C LYS A 323 20.99 -2.66 -16.72
N GLY A 324 21.49 -3.20 -15.59
CA GLY A 324 21.05 -4.48 -15.05
C GLY A 324 19.55 -4.52 -14.70
N PHE A 325 18.97 -3.40 -14.26
CA PHE A 325 17.55 -3.30 -13.95
C PHE A 325 16.63 -3.31 -15.18
N ALA A 326 17.17 -3.06 -16.38
CA ALA A 326 16.44 -3.18 -17.63
C ALA A 326 16.43 -4.62 -18.19
N GLN A 327 17.10 -5.58 -17.53
CA GLN A 327 17.18 -6.97 -17.99
C GLN A 327 16.05 -7.81 -17.38
N LEU A 328 15.40 -8.60 -18.24
CA LEU A 328 14.35 -9.53 -17.84
C LEU A 328 14.90 -10.97 -17.82
N SER A 329 14.45 -11.78 -16.87
CA SER A 329 14.68 -13.22 -16.86
C SER A 329 13.97 -13.92 -18.02
N ARG A 330 14.26 -15.20 -18.25
CA ARG A 330 13.55 -16.03 -19.26
C ARG A 330 12.02 -16.06 -19.05
N HIS A 331 11.57 -15.82 -17.82
CA HIS A 331 10.16 -15.77 -17.43
C HIS A 331 9.56 -14.36 -17.48
N GLY A 332 10.32 -13.33 -17.89
CA GLY A 332 9.84 -11.96 -18.01
C GLY A 332 9.82 -11.16 -16.71
N VAL A 333 10.61 -11.57 -15.70
CA VAL A 333 10.72 -10.90 -14.39
C VAL A 333 12.01 -10.08 -14.34
N PRO A 334 12.01 -8.83 -13.86
CA PRO A 334 13.23 -8.07 -13.59
C PRO A 334 14.07 -8.76 -12.50
N TRP A 335 15.13 -9.47 -12.91
CA TRP A 335 15.87 -10.35 -11.98
C TRP A 335 16.64 -9.57 -10.91
N MET A 336 17.16 -8.38 -11.26
CA MET A 336 17.87 -7.51 -10.32
C MET A 336 16.96 -7.04 -9.18
N THR A 337 15.68 -6.83 -9.45
CA THR A 337 14.67 -6.52 -8.42
C THR A 337 14.58 -7.66 -7.41
N VAL A 338 14.50 -8.91 -7.87
CA VAL A 338 14.41 -10.07 -6.97
C VAL A 338 15.63 -10.15 -6.06
N VAL A 339 16.83 -9.87 -6.58
CA VAL A 339 18.07 -9.85 -5.79
C VAL A 339 18.07 -8.72 -4.76
N VAL A 340 17.72 -7.49 -5.16
CA VAL A 340 17.66 -6.33 -4.25
C VAL A 340 16.62 -6.54 -3.17
N MET A 341 15.42 -6.98 -3.53
CA MET A 341 14.34 -7.30 -2.59
C MET A 341 14.77 -8.43 -1.64
N GLY A 342 15.37 -9.50 -2.17
CA GLY A 342 15.87 -10.62 -1.35
C GLY A 342 16.93 -10.19 -0.35
N ALA A 343 17.90 -9.37 -0.76
CA ALA A 343 18.92 -8.83 0.13
C ALA A 343 18.31 -7.91 1.21
N ALA A 344 17.36 -7.04 0.84
CA ALA A 344 16.67 -6.18 1.78
C ALA A 344 15.86 -6.99 2.80
N LEU A 345 15.10 -7.99 2.34
CA LEU A 345 14.33 -8.90 3.17
C LEU A 345 15.20 -9.69 4.16
N LEU A 346 16.39 -10.12 3.75
CA LEU A 346 17.39 -10.72 4.66
C LEU A 346 17.87 -9.71 5.71
N GLY A 347 18.03 -8.43 5.35
CA GLY A 347 18.23 -7.36 6.32
C GLY A 347 17.08 -7.25 7.32
N GLY A 348 15.83 -7.45 6.87
CA GLY A 348 14.64 -7.56 7.71
C GLY A 348 14.71 -8.67 8.76
N VAL A 349 15.29 -9.82 8.41
CA VAL A 349 15.55 -10.92 9.35
C VAL A 349 16.49 -10.46 10.46
N VAL A 350 17.58 -9.75 10.10
CA VAL A 350 18.53 -9.22 11.08
C VAL A 350 17.88 -8.18 12.00
N LEU A 351 17.07 -7.27 11.45
CA LEU A 351 16.31 -6.30 12.25
C LEU A 351 15.36 -6.99 13.24
N ASN A 352 14.65 -8.02 12.80
CA ASN A 352 13.77 -8.81 13.65
C ASN A 352 14.51 -9.61 14.73
N TYR A 353 15.78 -9.94 14.50
CA TYR A 353 16.63 -10.57 15.51
C TYR A 353 17.13 -9.55 16.55
N LEU A 354 17.52 -8.35 16.11
CA LEU A 354 18.14 -7.33 16.98
C LEU A 354 17.14 -6.52 17.81
N ILE A 355 15.98 -6.15 17.24
CA ILE A 355 15.01 -5.25 17.87
C ILE A 355 13.55 -5.74 17.74
N PRO A 356 13.23 -6.97 18.17
CA PRO A 356 11.97 -7.67 17.86
C PRO A 356 10.67 -6.97 18.32
N GLU A 357 10.73 -6.12 19.35
CA GLU A 357 9.53 -5.52 19.96
C GLU A 357 9.04 -4.28 19.19
N ASN A 358 9.94 -3.38 18.79
CA ASN A 358 9.58 -2.09 18.17
C ASN A 358 9.82 -2.05 16.65
N VAL A 359 10.36 -3.13 16.07
CA VAL A 359 10.73 -3.19 14.65
C VAL A 359 9.57 -2.87 13.71
N PHE A 360 8.36 -3.36 14.00
CA PHE A 360 7.21 -3.12 13.13
C PHE A 360 6.84 -1.63 13.07
N LEU A 361 6.73 -0.94 14.21
CA LEU A 361 6.33 0.46 14.24
C LEU A 361 7.38 1.37 13.59
N LEU A 362 8.66 1.07 13.79
CA LEU A 362 9.75 1.76 13.10
C LEU A 362 9.66 1.58 11.58
N ILE A 363 9.50 0.34 11.10
CA ILE A 363 9.38 0.05 9.67
C ILE A 363 8.11 0.71 9.10
N ALA A 364 6.97 0.58 9.78
CA ALA A 364 5.69 1.15 9.33
C ALA A 364 5.74 2.68 9.26
N SER A 365 6.43 3.35 10.20
CA SER A 365 6.61 4.81 10.14
C SER A 365 7.51 5.24 8.98
N ILE A 366 8.59 4.51 8.71
CA ILE A 366 9.45 4.76 7.54
C ILE A 366 8.68 4.51 6.23
N ALA A 367 7.87 3.45 6.16
CA ALA A 367 6.98 3.20 5.02
C ALA A 367 5.98 4.35 4.85
N THR A 368 5.37 4.83 5.94
CA THR A 368 4.45 5.97 5.93
C THR A 368 5.10 7.20 5.30
N PHE A 369 6.34 7.52 5.70
CA PHE A 369 7.09 8.63 5.10
C PHE A 369 7.18 8.47 3.57
N ALA A 370 7.59 7.28 3.10
CA ALA A 370 7.77 7.01 1.69
C ALA A 370 6.44 7.07 0.92
N THR A 371 5.39 6.46 1.43
CA THR A 371 4.03 6.48 0.87
C THR A 371 3.50 7.92 0.74
N VAL A 372 3.57 8.71 1.82
CA VAL A 372 3.09 10.10 1.82
C VAL A 372 3.92 10.96 0.88
N TRP A 373 5.23 10.73 0.78
CA TRP A 373 6.09 11.41 -0.19
C TRP A 373 5.68 11.09 -1.63
N VAL A 374 5.48 9.80 -1.94
CA VAL A 374 5.05 9.35 -3.28
C VAL A 374 3.71 9.98 -3.65
N TRP A 375 2.74 9.95 -2.75
CA TRP A 375 1.43 10.55 -2.97
C TRP A 375 1.47 12.07 -3.13
N LEU A 376 2.29 12.76 -2.33
CA LEU A 376 2.50 14.20 -2.46
C LEU A 376 3.07 14.55 -3.84
N MET A 377 4.07 13.80 -4.30
CA MET A 377 4.67 13.97 -5.62
C MET A 377 3.71 13.64 -6.77
N ILE A 378 2.84 12.63 -6.62
CA ILE A 378 1.75 12.34 -7.56
C ILE A 378 0.82 13.54 -7.70
N LEU A 379 0.40 14.13 -6.57
CA LEU A 379 -0.48 15.31 -6.56
C LEU A 379 0.21 16.52 -7.22
N PHE A 380 1.47 16.80 -6.89
CA PHE A 380 2.22 17.88 -7.53
C PHE A 380 2.40 17.66 -9.04
N THR A 381 2.65 16.42 -9.45
CA THR A 381 2.79 16.06 -10.87
C THR A 381 1.47 16.28 -11.61
N GLN A 382 0.34 15.88 -11.03
CA GLN A 382 -0.96 16.11 -11.66
C GLN A 382 -1.30 17.60 -11.73
N VAL A 383 -0.96 18.38 -10.70
CA VAL A 383 -1.16 19.83 -10.73
C VAL A 383 -0.30 20.49 -11.81
N ALA A 384 0.96 20.07 -11.94
CA ALA A 384 1.85 20.55 -12.99
C ALA A 384 1.35 20.17 -14.39
N MET A 385 0.87 18.93 -14.58
CA MET A 385 0.24 18.49 -15.82
C MET A 385 -0.93 19.40 -16.19
N ARG A 386 -1.90 19.58 -15.29
CA ARG A 386 -3.07 20.43 -15.55
C ARG A 386 -2.72 21.88 -15.86
N ARG A 387 -1.70 22.45 -15.20
CA ARG A 387 -1.22 23.81 -15.47
C ARG A 387 -0.50 23.95 -16.81
N SER A 388 0.05 22.86 -17.35
CA SER A 388 0.72 22.84 -18.65
C SER A 388 -0.23 22.62 -19.84
N MET A 389 -1.48 22.23 -19.59
CA MET A 389 -2.47 21.91 -20.63
C MET A 389 -3.22 23.15 -21.13
N THR A 390 -3.56 23.17 -22.43
CA THR A 390 -4.49 24.17 -22.99
C THR A 390 -5.94 23.87 -22.59
N LYS A 391 -6.86 24.82 -22.84
CA LYS A 391 -8.29 24.63 -22.53
C LYS A 391 -8.89 23.48 -23.32
N GLU A 392 -8.46 23.28 -24.57
CA GLU A 392 -8.90 22.21 -25.46
C GLU A 392 -8.42 20.86 -24.92
N GLN A 393 -7.14 20.75 -24.55
CA GLN A 393 -6.59 19.53 -23.96
C GLN A 393 -7.27 19.16 -22.64
N VAL A 394 -7.62 20.17 -21.83
CA VAL A 394 -8.39 19.95 -20.59
C VAL A 394 -9.79 19.40 -20.88
N ALA A 395 -10.45 19.86 -21.95
CA ALA A 395 -11.76 19.38 -22.35
C ALA A 395 -11.74 17.92 -22.87
N GLU A 396 -10.61 17.45 -23.37
CA GLU A 396 -10.42 16.07 -23.87
C GLU A 396 -10.15 15.03 -22.77
N LEU A 397 -9.92 15.46 -21.53
CA LEU A 397 -9.65 14.55 -20.41
C LEU A 397 -10.84 13.62 -20.14
N LYS A 398 -10.61 12.31 -20.34
CA LYS A 398 -11.63 11.26 -20.15
C LYS A 398 -11.91 10.89 -18.69
N PHE A 399 -10.98 11.21 -17.79
CA PHE A 399 -11.09 10.91 -16.37
C PHE A 399 -10.57 12.06 -15.50
N PRO A 400 -11.23 13.24 -15.54
CA PRO A 400 -10.76 14.41 -14.82
C PRO A 400 -10.93 14.25 -13.30
N VAL A 401 -10.01 14.78 -12.51
CA VAL A 401 -10.12 14.92 -11.07
C VAL A 401 -11.34 15.80 -10.73
N PRO A 402 -12.22 15.36 -9.81
CA PRO A 402 -13.37 16.17 -9.40
C PRO A 402 -12.93 17.42 -8.63
N PHE A 403 -13.74 18.47 -8.66
CA PHE A 403 -13.52 19.73 -7.90
C PHE A 403 -12.14 20.37 -8.11
N TRP A 404 -11.59 20.29 -9.34
CA TRP A 404 -10.37 20.98 -9.71
C TRP A 404 -10.51 22.51 -9.51
N PRO A 405 -9.54 23.21 -8.89
CA PRO A 405 -8.27 22.73 -8.31
C PRO A 405 -8.31 22.43 -6.79
N TYR A 406 -9.46 22.62 -6.13
CA TYR A 406 -9.58 22.59 -4.67
C TYR A 406 -9.37 21.21 -4.06
N ALA A 407 -9.88 20.14 -4.68
CA ALA A 407 -9.73 18.79 -4.14
C ALA A 407 -8.27 18.29 -4.11
N PRO A 408 -7.47 18.42 -5.18
CA PRO A 408 -6.03 18.18 -5.11
C PRO A 408 -5.30 19.05 -4.09
N ALA A 409 -5.67 20.33 -3.98
CA ALA A 409 -5.05 21.23 -3.01
C ALA A 409 -5.32 20.78 -1.56
N ALA A 410 -6.55 20.38 -1.25
CA ALA A 410 -6.91 19.83 0.06
C ALA A 410 -6.12 18.54 0.37
N ALA A 411 -5.97 17.65 -0.61
CA ALA A 411 -5.16 16.43 -0.46
C ALA A 411 -3.67 16.75 -0.23
N ILE A 412 -3.11 17.74 -0.93
CA ILE A 412 -1.73 18.21 -0.72
C ILE A 412 -1.56 18.72 0.71
N VAL A 413 -2.46 19.58 1.18
CA VAL A 413 -2.42 20.12 2.55
C VAL A 413 -2.50 18.98 3.56
N PHE A 414 -3.35 17.98 3.32
CA PHE A 414 -3.44 16.82 4.20
C PHE A 414 -2.16 15.98 4.23
N MET A 415 -1.49 15.74 3.08
CA MET A 415 -0.20 15.04 3.06
C MET A 415 0.90 15.81 3.79
N LEU A 416 0.95 17.13 3.64
CA LEU A 416 1.86 17.99 4.41
C LEU A 416 1.55 17.95 5.91
N PHE A 417 0.27 17.92 6.27
CA PHE A 417 -0.16 17.72 7.66
C PHE A 417 0.34 16.39 8.21
N VAL A 418 0.23 15.28 7.47
CA VAL A 418 0.76 13.98 7.91
C VAL A 418 2.28 14.00 8.09
N PHE A 419 3.04 14.70 7.24
CA PHE A 419 4.48 14.93 7.50
C PHE A 419 4.72 15.69 8.80
N GLY A 420 3.90 16.70 9.10
CA GLY A 420 3.93 17.40 10.39
C GLY A 420 3.67 16.45 11.57
N VAL A 421 2.71 15.53 11.42
CA VAL A 421 2.43 14.48 12.42
C VAL A 421 3.65 13.58 12.63
N LEU A 422 4.28 13.10 11.56
CA LEU A 422 5.50 12.28 11.65
C LEU A 422 6.65 12.99 12.38
N GLY A 423 6.73 14.32 12.29
CA GLY A 423 7.74 15.11 12.99
C GLY A 423 7.39 15.48 14.43
N TYR A 424 6.10 15.49 14.77
CA TYR A 424 5.64 15.89 16.09
C TYR A 424 5.75 14.76 17.12
N PHE A 425 5.42 13.53 16.73
CA PHE A 425 5.41 12.39 17.66
C PHE A 425 6.79 11.71 17.76
N PRO A 426 7.36 11.54 18.97
CA PRO A 426 8.70 10.97 19.14
C PRO A 426 8.91 9.61 18.48
N ASP A 427 7.90 8.73 18.56
CA ASP A 427 7.98 7.36 18.03
C ASP A 427 8.05 7.30 16.50
N THR A 428 7.67 8.38 15.80
CA THR A 428 7.65 8.45 14.33
C THR A 428 8.69 9.42 13.76
N GLN A 429 9.34 10.24 14.58
CA GLN A 429 10.38 11.20 14.15
C GLN A 429 11.55 10.55 13.41
N ALA A 430 11.92 9.31 13.80
CA ALA A 430 12.96 8.55 13.12
C ALA A 430 12.66 8.38 11.62
N ALA A 431 11.38 8.28 11.24
CA ALA A 431 10.98 8.16 9.83
C ALA A 431 11.30 9.43 9.02
N LEU A 432 11.13 10.63 9.60
CA LEU A 432 11.50 11.88 8.92
C LEU A 432 13.01 11.99 8.73
N LEU A 433 13.80 11.57 9.73
CA LEU A 433 15.26 11.60 9.62
C LEU A 433 15.75 10.63 8.53
N VAL A 434 15.31 9.37 8.59
CA VAL A 434 15.66 8.35 7.59
C VAL A 434 15.20 8.77 6.21
N GLY A 435 13.97 9.28 6.10
CA GLY A 435 13.40 9.80 4.88
C GLY A 435 14.16 11.00 4.31
N GLY A 436 14.51 11.97 5.16
CA GLY A 436 15.31 13.13 4.77
C GLY A 436 16.69 12.73 4.27
N VAL A 437 17.38 11.84 4.99
CA VAL A 437 18.66 11.27 4.56
C VAL A 437 18.51 10.54 3.22
N TRP A 438 17.46 9.75 3.04
CA TRP A 438 17.16 9.05 1.80
C TRP A 438 16.98 10.03 0.62
N ILE A 439 16.19 11.10 0.78
CA ILE A 439 16.01 12.11 -0.27
C ILE A 439 17.33 12.83 -0.59
N VAL A 440 18.13 13.19 0.43
CA VAL A 440 19.45 13.80 0.22
C VAL A 440 20.38 12.85 -0.55
N LEU A 441 20.41 11.56 -0.18
CA LEU A 441 21.18 10.55 -0.88
C LEU A 441 20.75 10.42 -2.35
N LEU A 442 19.45 10.45 -2.63
CA LEU A 442 18.95 10.42 -4.01
C LEU A 442 19.31 11.68 -4.80
N VAL A 443 19.25 12.87 -4.19
CA VAL A 443 19.70 14.11 -4.83
C VAL A 443 21.19 14.03 -5.18
N VAL A 444 22.03 13.60 -4.23
CA VAL A 444 23.48 13.42 -4.46
C VAL A 444 23.73 12.37 -5.55
N ALA A 445 23.05 11.22 -5.49
CA ALA A 445 23.17 10.15 -6.49
C ALA A 445 22.75 10.62 -7.89
N TYR A 446 21.68 11.42 -7.98
CA TYR A 446 21.24 12.01 -9.24
C TYR A 446 22.31 12.92 -9.84
N LEU A 447 22.87 13.84 -9.04
CA LEU A 447 23.89 14.79 -9.49
C LEU A 447 25.20 14.10 -9.91
N LEU A 448 25.56 13.00 -9.26
CA LEU A 448 26.81 12.28 -9.54
C LEU A 448 26.69 11.27 -10.69
N TRP A 449 25.59 10.54 -10.79
CA TRP A 449 25.48 9.35 -11.66
C TRP A 449 24.47 9.50 -12.79
N VAL A 450 23.42 10.31 -12.61
CA VAL A 450 22.44 10.55 -13.67
C VAL A 450 22.90 11.76 -14.46
N LYS A 451 23.72 11.51 -15.48
CA LYS A 451 24.03 12.54 -16.46
C LYS A 451 22.69 13.01 -17.06
N PRO A 452 22.32 14.29 -16.98
CA PRO A 452 21.12 14.76 -17.63
C PRO A 452 21.28 14.41 -19.11
N ALA A 453 20.40 13.55 -19.63
CA ALA A 453 20.29 13.35 -21.05
C ALA A 453 19.84 14.69 -21.63
N ALA A 454 20.81 15.55 -21.97
CA ALA A 454 20.58 16.81 -22.63
C ALA A 454 19.71 16.52 -23.86
N GLY A 455 18.46 17.00 -23.84
CA GLY A 455 17.62 17.04 -25.03
C GLY A 455 16.59 15.92 -25.25
N GLN A 456 16.43 14.92 -24.37
CA GLN A 456 15.23 14.06 -24.40
C GLN A 456 14.11 14.62 -23.52
N ALA A 457 13.84 15.92 -23.67
CA ALA A 457 12.46 16.37 -23.69
C ALA A 457 11.83 15.76 -24.95
N ALA A 458 11.61 14.44 -24.95
CA ALA A 458 10.62 13.87 -25.82
C ALA A 458 9.32 14.50 -25.34
N ARG A 459 8.93 15.59 -26.01
CA ARG A 459 7.54 15.88 -26.25
C ARG A 459 7.00 14.55 -26.74
N VAL A 460 6.41 13.77 -25.85
CA VAL A 460 5.59 12.63 -26.22
C VAL A 460 4.47 13.29 -26.98
N HIS A 461 4.65 13.39 -28.30
CA HIS A 461 3.62 13.83 -29.20
C HIS A 461 2.53 12.80 -28.99
N TYR A 462 1.42 13.22 -28.38
CA TYR A 462 0.21 12.45 -28.38
C TYR A 462 -0.12 12.23 -29.86
N ASP A 463 0.19 11.04 -30.37
CA ASP A 463 -0.23 10.62 -31.69
C ASP A 463 -1.54 9.84 -31.54
N PRO A 464 -2.71 10.48 -31.76
CA PRO A 464 -4.00 9.81 -31.67
C PRO A 464 -4.15 8.66 -32.68
N ALA A 465 -3.26 8.49 -33.65
CA ALA A 465 -3.33 7.39 -34.61
C ALA A 465 -2.96 6.03 -34.02
N LEU A 466 -2.26 5.97 -32.88
CA LEU A 466 -1.84 4.71 -32.25
C LEU A 466 -2.87 4.10 -31.30
N SER A 467 -3.99 4.78 -30.99
CA SER A 467 -5.06 4.22 -30.16
C SER A 467 -6.09 3.36 -30.94
N HIS A 468 -5.90 3.20 -32.25
CA HIS A 468 -6.84 2.51 -33.15
C HIS A 468 -6.29 1.23 -33.80
N ARG A 469 -5.20 0.63 -33.29
CA ARG A 469 -4.68 -0.66 -33.77
C ARG A 469 -4.58 -1.71 -32.69
#